data_AF-W8BHA5-F1
#
_entry.id   AF-W8BHA5-F1
#
_cell.length_a   1.000
_cell.length_b   1.000
_cell.length_c   1.000
_cell.angle_alpha   90.00
_cell.angle_beta   90.00
_cell.angle_gamma   90.00
#
_symmetry.space_group_name_H-M   'P 1'
#
loop_
_entity.id
_entity.type
_entity.pdbx_description
1 polymer ?
#
loop_
_entity_poly.entity_id
_entity_poly.type
_entity_poly.pdbx_seq_one_letter_code
_entity_poly.pdbx_strand_id
1 'polypeptide(L)'
;MNSATKVGEIFTAAGQAFSRLGDLTMQLHPNSESPSGKWTDEEINMLHSSIIRFSDDLNKISLSIKNRTVSQIRQALKKKAFEDAGIPAKQVPVQQVQHVIQTVQQVPTQQTHVVKQQTIQLNTLQQQQHQNVNVITQQQQQ
;
A
#
# COMPACT_ATOMS: atom_id res chain seq x y z
N MET A 1 25.68 2.65 -13.23
CA MET A 1 24.85 3.65 -12.52
C MET A 1 23.97 2.94 -11.49
N ASN A 2 24.07 3.29 -10.20
CA ASN A 2 23.26 2.69 -9.14
C ASN A 2 21.81 3.23 -9.18
N SER A 3 20.83 2.47 -8.72
CA SER A 3 19.42 2.88 -8.61
C SER A 3 19.22 4.22 -7.91
N ALA A 4 20.02 4.54 -6.89
CA ALA A 4 19.95 5.85 -6.21
C ALA A 4 20.29 7.01 -7.15
N THR A 5 21.30 6.86 -8.00
CA THR A 5 21.67 7.86 -9.02
C THR A 5 20.54 8.07 -10.02
N LYS A 6 19.93 6.98 -10.51
CA LYS A 6 18.79 7.05 -11.45
C LYS A 6 17.59 7.78 -10.86
N VAL A 7 17.27 7.52 -9.59
CA VAL A 7 16.18 8.22 -8.88
C VAL A 7 16.52 9.70 -8.70
N GLY A 8 17.78 10.03 -8.39
CA GLY A 8 18.25 11.42 -8.31
C GLY A 8 18.11 12.21 -9.62
N GLU A 9 18.40 11.57 -10.76
CA GLU A 9 18.22 12.18 -12.09
C GLU A 9 16.75 12.49 -12.40
N ILE A 10 15.83 11.59 -12.03
CA ILE A 10 14.39 11.80 -12.20
C ILE A 10 13.92 13.00 -11.38
N PHE A 11 14.32 13.10 -10.11
CA PHE A 11 13.96 14.24 -9.27
C PHE A 11 14.60 15.54 -9.76
N THR A 12 15.80 15.48 -10.30
CA THR A 12 16.45 16.65 -10.92
C THR A 12 15.64 17.15 -12.12
N ALA A 13 15.21 16.25 -13.01
CA ALA A 13 14.38 16.61 -14.16
C ALA A 13 13.00 17.16 -13.74
N ALA A 14 12.36 16.55 -12.74
CA ALA A 14 11.09 17.05 -12.19
C ALA A 14 11.26 18.44 -11.56
N GLY A 15 12.35 18.64 -10.80
CA GLY A 15 12.69 19.94 -10.20
C GLY A 15 12.85 21.03 -11.26
N GLN A 16 13.58 20.75 -12.35
CA GLN A 16 13.71 21.69 -13.46
C GLN A 16 12.37 22.06 -14.11
N ALA A 17 11.48 21.09 -14.29
CA ALA A 17 10.14 21.33 -14.81
C ALA A 17 9.31 22.24 -13.88
N PHE A 18 9.36 22.00 -12.57
CA PHE A 18 8.69 22.84 -11.58
C PHE A 18 9.29 24.24 -11.49
N SER A 19 10.62 24.39 -11.53
CA SER A 19 11.28 25.70 -11.58
C SER A 19 10.80 26.52 -12.78
N ARG A 20 10.81 25.92 -13.98
CA ARG A 20 10.35 26.59 -15.20
C ARG A 20 8.88 27.01 -15.10
N LEU A 21 8.02 26.15 -14.54
CA LEU A 21 6.62 26.49 -14.32
C LEU A 21 6.47 27.67 -13.34
N GLY A 22 7.24 27.68 -12.25
CA GLY A 22 7.27 28.78 -11.28
C GLY A 22 7.70 30.10 -11.90
N ASP A 23 8.76 30.09 -12.72
CA ASP A 23 9.25 31.29 -13.41
C ASP A 23 8.22 31.87 -14.39
N LEU A 24 7.53 31.00 -15.15
CA LEU A 24 6.45 31.42 -16.05
C LEU A 24 5.23 31.93 -15.27
N THR A 25 4.93 31.30 -14.14
CA THR A 25 3.85 31.74 -13.24
C THR A 25 4.08 33.14 -12.71
N MET A 26 5.33 33.47 -12.36
CA MET A 26 5.70 34.81 -11.90
C MET A 26 5.56 35.87 -13.00
N GLN A 27 5.66 35.49 -14.27
CA GLN A 27 5.46 36.41 -15.40
C GLN A 27 3.98 36.73 -15.64
N LEU A 28 3.06 35.93 -15.09
CA LEU A 28 1.62 36.18 -15.16
C LEU A 28 1.22 37.26 -14.14
N HIS A 29 1.53 38.52 -14.47
CA HIS A 29 1.18 39.69 -13.66
C HIS A 29 -0.26 40.17 -13.93
N PRO A 30 -1.08 40.41 -12.89
CA PRO A 30 -2.47 40.87 -13.05
C PRO A 30 -2.59 42.28 -13.67
N ASN A 31 -1.51 43.08 -13.67
CA ASN A 31 -1.44 44.42 -14.24
C ASN A 31 -0.87 44.46 -15.67
N SER A 32 -0.64 43.31 -16.31
CA SER A 32 -0.32 43.30 -17.74
C SER A 32 -1.57 43.72 -18.50
N GLU A 33 -1.53 44.85 -19.24
CA GLU A 33 -2.64 45.27 -20.11
C GLU A 33 -2.96 44.26 -21.23
N SER A 34 -2.15 43.20 -21.35
CA SER A 34 -2.37 42.11 -22.28
C SER A 34 -3.21 40.98 -21.65
N PRO A 35 -4.27 40.49 -22.33
CA PRO A 35 -5.08 39.36 -21.85
C PRO A 35 -4.29 38.06 -21.67
N SER A 36 -3.09 37.96 -22.25
CA SER A 36 -2.14 36.84 -22.09
C SER A 36 -1.39 36.81 -20.75
N GLY A 37 -1.55 37.82 -19.89
CA GLY A 37 -0.82 37.96 -18.63
C GLY A 37 -1.50 37.33 -17.41
N LYS A 38 -2.65 36.69 -17.57
CA LYS A 38 -3.41 36.06 -16.48
C LYS A 38 -3.52 34.57 -16.74
N TRP A 39 -3.44 33.78 -15.67
CA TRP A 39 -3.82 32.37 -15.72
C TRP A 39 -5.21 32.22 -16.34
N THR A 40 -5.30 31.40 -17.37
CA THR A 40 -6.59 31.01 -17.93
C THR A 40 -7.21 29.90 -17.10
N ASP A 41 -8.53 29.81 -17.08
CA ASP A 41 -9.24 28.70 -16.41
C ASP A 41 -8.79 27.34 -16.95
N GLU A 42 -8.46 27.27 -18.25
CA GLU A 42 -7.91 26.06 -18.87
C GLU A 42 -6.56 25.66 -18.26
N GLU A 43 -5.60 26.59 -18.17
CA GLU A 43 -4.29 26.31 -17.56
C GLU A 43 -4.40 25.94 -16.08
N ILE A 44 -5.30 26.59 -15.33
CA ILE A 44 -5.58 26.25 -13.93
C ILE A 44 -6.09 24.81 -13.83
N ASN A 45 -7.05 24.43 -14.68
CA ASN A 45 -7.59 23.08 -14.71
C ASN A 45 -6.54 22.04 -15.12
N MET A 46 -5.69 22.36 -16.10
CA MET A 46 -4.57 21.51 -16.53
C MET A 46 -3.57 21.30 -15.40
N LEU A 47 -3.18 22.37 -14.69
CA LEU A 47 -2.27 22.28 -13.56
C LEU A 47 -2.88 21.43 -12.45
N HIS A 48 -4.11 21.73 -12.04
CA HIS A 48 -4.82 21.00 -11.00
C HIS A 48 -4.89 19.49 -11.31
N SER A 49 -5.36 19.14 -12.50
CA SER A 49 -5.50 17.74 -12.93
C SER A 49 -4.15 17.02 -12.96
N SER A 50 -3.10 17.70 -13.42
CA SER A 50 -1.74 17.15 -13.47
C SER A 50 -1.18 16.88 -12.07
N ILE A 51 -1.40 17.79 -11.12
CA ILE A 51 -0.91 17.64 -9.74
C ILE A 51 -1.67 16.54 -9.00
N ILE A 52 -2.98 16.44 -9.15
CA ILE A 52 -3.77 15.35 -8.56
C ILE A 52 -3.27 13.99 -9.05
N ARG A 53 -3.12 13.83 -10.36
CA ARG A 53 -2.62 12.59 -10.94
C ARG A 53 -1.19 12.26 -10.49
N PHE A 54 -0.31 13.26 -10.44
CA PHE A 54 1.06 13.07 -9.96
C PHE A 54 1.09 12.60 -8.50
N SER A 55 0.24 13.18 -7.64
CA SER A 55 0.10 12.77 -6.24
C SER A 55 -0.35 11.32 -6.11
N ASP A 56 -1.35 10.90 -6.88
CA ASP A 56 -1.82 9.51 -6.92
C ASP A 56 -0.72 8.55 -7.36
N ASP A 57 0.07 8.93 -8.37
CA ASP A 57 1.16 8.11 -8.87
C ASP A 57 2.31 7.99 -7.85
N LEU A 58 2.64 9.07 -7.14
CA LEU A 58 3.59 9.02 -6.01
C LEU A 58 3.09 8.13 -4.86
N ASN A 59 1.79 8.16 -4.57
CA ASN A 59 1.18 7.29 -3.56
C ASN A 59 1.27 5.81 -3.97
N LYS A 60 1.00 5.48 -5.24
CA LYS A 60 1.16 4.10 -5.77
C LYS A 60 2.60 3.60 -5.66
N ILE A 61 3.57 4.45 -5.99
CA ILE A 61 5.00 4.11 -5.85
C ILE A 61 5.34 3.86 -4.37
N SER A 62 4.86 4.72 -3.48
CA SER A 62 5.06 4.59 -2.02
C SER A 62 4.49 3.26 -1.49
N LEU A 63 3.28 2.91 -1.92
CA LEU A 63 2.64 1.64 -1.55
C LEU A 63 3.42 0.43 -2.08
N SER A 64 3.88 0.49 -3.33
CA SER A 64 4.70 -0.57 -3.95
C SER A 64 5.98 -0.83 -3.16
N ILE A 65 6.69 0.24 -2.74
CA ILE A 65 7.90 0.13 -1.92
C ILE A 65 7.57 -0.51 -0.56
N LYS A 66 6.50 -0.06 0.11
CA LYS A 66 6.07 -0.62 1.40
C LYS A 66 5.74 -2.12 1.29
N ASN A 67 4.98 -2.51 0.27
CA ASN A 67 4.57 -3.90 0.06
C ASN A 67 5.76 -4.81 -0.26
N ARG A 68 6.75 -4.32 -1.01
CA ARG A 68 8.01 -5.03 -1.24
C ARG A 68 8.75 -5.29 0.06
N THR A 69 8.91 -4.29 0.92
CA THR A 69 9.58 -4.43 2.23
C THR A 69 8.89 -5.47 3.11
N VAL A 70 7.55 -5.42 3.21
CA VAL A 70 6.77 -6.41 3.98
C VAL A 70 6.98 -7.82 3.44
N SER A 71 6.96 -7.99 2.12
CA SER A 71 7.18 -9.30 1.48
C SER A 71 8.58 -9.84 1.74
N GLN A 72 9.59 -8.98 1.72
CA GLN A 72 10.98 -9.36 2.03
C GLN A 72 11.14 -9.77 3.49
N ILE A 73 10.55 -9.03 4.43
CA ILE A 73 10.57 -9.40 5.86
C ILE A 73 9.88 -10.74 6.07
N ARG A 74 8.69 -10.95 5.50
CA ARG A 74 7.98 -12.24 5.58
C ARG A 74 8.80 -13.39 5.02
N GLN A 75 9.46 -13.18 3.89
CA GLN A 75 10.33 -14.20 3.27
C GLN A 75 11.55 -14.50 4.15
N ALA A 76 12.18 -13.47 4.73
CA ALA A 76 13.30 -13.62 5.65
C ALA A 76 12.91 -14.36 6.94
N LEU A 77 11.76 -14.01 7.54
CA LEU A 77 11.22 -14.70 8.72
C LEU A 77 10.91 -16.16 8.41
N LYS A 78 10.26 -16.44 7.27
CA LYS A 78 9.96 -17.80 6.82
C LYS A 78 11.24 -18.61 6.60
N LYS A 79 12.25 -18.04 5.93
CA LYS A 79 13.55 -18.68 5.72
C LYS A 79 14.24 -18.98 7.05
N LYS A 80 14.28 -18.01 7.97
CA LYS A 80 14.87 -18.17 9.29
C LYS A 80 14.16 -19.24 10.11
N ALA A 81 12.83 -19.30 10.08
CA ALA A 81 12.08 -20.34 10.78
C ALA A 81 12.38 -21.76 10.27
N PHE A 82 12.59 -21.95 8.96
CA PHE A 82 12.97 -23.26 8.41
C PHE A 82 14.41 -23.65 8.77
N GLU A 83 15.32 -22.68 8.72
CA GLU A 83 16.73 -22.88 9.09
C GLU A 83 16.87 -23.20 10.59
N ASP A 84 16.14 -22.47 11.44
CA ASP A 84 16.10 -22.66 12.89
C ASP A 84 15.42 -23.99 13.29
N ALA A 85 14.42 -24.44 12.54
CA ALA A 85 13.79 -25.74 12.75
C ALA A 85 14.65 -26.92 12.25
N GLY A 86 15.82 -26.68 11.64
CA GLY A 86 16.71 -27.73 11.13
C GLY A 86 16.11 -28.55 9.97
N ILE A 87 15.03 -28.06 9.34
CA ILE A 87 14.33 -28.77 8.27
C ILE A 87 14.95 -28.36 6.93
N PRO A 88 15.55 -29.28 6.15
CA PRO A 88 16.02 -28.94 4.81
C PRO A 88 14.82 -28.49 3.98
N ALA A 89 14.87 -27.28 3.40
CA ALA A 89 13.86 -26.78 2.49
C ALA A 89 13.85 -27.64 1.21
N LYS A 90 13.26 -28.84 1.28
CA LYS A 90 13.15 -29.74 0.14
C LYS A 90 12.13 -29.13 -0.81
N GLN A 91 12.62 -28.59 -1.91
CA GLN A 91 11.81 -28.10 -3.02
C GLN A 91 10.98 -29.29 -3.53
N VAL A 92 9.69 -29.32 -3.19
CA VAL A 92 8.75 -30.23 -3.85
C VAL A 92 8.38 -29.60 -5.19
N PRO A 93 8.65 -30.26 -6.33
CA PRO A 93 8.18 -29.79 -7.63
C PRO A 93 6.65 -29.90 -7.62
N VAL A 94 5.95 -28.81 -7.94
CA VAL A 94 4.52 -28.82 -8.17
C VAL A 94 4.28 -29.54 -9.50
N GLN A 95 4.12 -30.86 -9.46
CA GLN A 95 3.61 -31.62 -10.59
C GLN A 95 2.10 -31.41 -10.68
N GLN A 96 1.71 -30.89 -11.84
CA GLN A 96 0.35 -30.63 -12.29
C GLN A 96 -0.53 -31.87 -12.12
N VAL A 97 -1.66 -31.73 -11.43
CA VAL A 97 -2.77 -32.70 -11.50
C VAL A 97 -3.95 -31.99 -12.14
N GLN A 98 -3.89 -31.89 -13.47
CA GLN A 98 -5.04 -31.67 -14.33
C GLN A 98 -5.48 -33.07 -14.80
N HIS A 99 -6.68 -33.53 -14.43
CA HIS A 99 -7.57 -34.37 -15.25
C HIS A 99 -8.82 -34.89 -14.50
N VAL A 100 -9.98 -34.37 -14.95
CA VAL A 100 -11.29 -35.00 -15.23
C VAL A 100 -12.08 -35.79 -14.15
N ILE A 101 -13.29 -35.32 -13.85
CA ILE A 101 -14.63 -35.97 -14.04
C ILE A 101 -15.61 -35.43 -12.98
N GLN A 102 -16.58 -34.65 -13.47
CA GLN A 102 -17.74 -34.18 -12.72
C GLN A 102 -18.96 -34.93 -13.27
N THR A 103 -19.61 -35.76 -12.46
CA THR A 103 -21.06 -35.94 -12.44
C THR A 103 -21.49 -36.76 -11.22
N VAL A 104 -22.55 -36.26 -10.59
CA VAL A 104 -23.53 -36.84 -9.66
C VAL A 104 -23.15 -37.16 -8.20
N GLN A 105 -23.94 -36.52 -7.35
CA GLN A 105 -24.09 -36.62 -5.91
C GLN A 105 -24.68 -37.98 -5.48
N GLN A 106 -24.27 -38.51 -4.32
CA GLN A 106 -25.09 -38.53 -3.09
C GLN A 106 -24.38 -39.28 -1.93
N VAL A 107 -24.67 -38.79 -0.72
CA VAL A 107 -24.19 -39.06 0.66
C VAL A 107 -24.65 -40.44 1.21
N PRO A 108 -24.20 -41.00 2.38
CA PRO A 108 -23.83 -40.27 3.62
C PRO A 108 -22.74 -40.88 4.58
N THR A 109 -22.48 -40.12 5.65
CA THR A 109 -22.04 -40.50 7.02
C THR A 109 -20.55 -40.60 7.44
N GLN A 110 -20.16 -39.58 8.26
CA GLN A 110 -19.58 -39.66 9.63
C GLN A 110 -18.06 -39.46 9.89
N GLN A 111 -17.79 -38.30 10.53
CA GLN A 111 -16.82 -37.97 11.61
C GLN A 111 -15.31 -37.98 11.24
N THR A 112 -14.53 -36.88 11.39
CA THR A 112 -13.97 -36.43 12.70
C THR A 112 -13.11 -35.14 12.53
N HIS A 113 -13.46 -34.10 13.29
CA HIS A 113 -12.68 -33.09 14.04
C HIS A 113 -11.24 -32.68 13.63
N VAL A 114 -10.99 -31.39 13.32
CA VAL A 114 -10.33 -30.33 14.14
C VAL A 114 -10.07 -29.08 13.25
N VAL A 115 -9.74 -27.92 13.82
CA VAL A 115 -9.46 -26.60 13.17
C VAL A 115 -10.67 -25.64 13.07
N LYS A 116 -11.25 -25.24 14.21
CA LYS A 116 -11.97 -23.95 14.36
C LYS A 116 -11.84 -23.34 15.76
N GLN A 117 -10.64 -23.33 16.36
CA GLN A 117 -10.46 -22.80 17.72
C GLN A 117 -9.45 -21.65 17.88
N GLN A 118 -8.82 -21.14 16.81
CA GLN A 118 -7.84 -20.05 16.95
C GLN A 118 -8.35 -18.63 16.67
N THR A 119 -9.56 -18.44 16.15
CA THR A 119 -10.01 -17.11 15.71
C THR A 119 -10.89 -16.36 16.74
N ILE A 120 -11.25 -16.98 17.86
CA ILE A 120 -12.17 -16.35 18.85
C ILE A 120 -11.41 -15.59 19.95
N GLN A 121 -10.16 -15.94 20.27
CA GLN A 121 -9.44 -15.33 21.40
C GLN A 121 -8.86 -13.94 21.14
N LEU A 122 -8.61 -13.56 19.88
CA LEU A 122 -8.07 -12.21 19.59
C LEU A 122 -9.16 -11.11 19.67
N ASN A 123 -10.42 -11.47 19.44
CA ASN A 123 -11.52 -10.50 19.46
C ASN A 123 -11.97 -10.15 20.89
N THR A 124 -11.81 -11.06 21.86
CA THR A 124 -12.20 -10.81 23.26
C THR A 124 -11.23 -9.89 24.00
N LEU A 125 -9.94 -9.84 23.63
CA LEU A 125 -8.97 -8.90 24.24
C LEU A 125 -9.13 -7.46 23.73
N GLN A 126 -9.64 -7.27 22.51
CA GLN A 126 -9.82 -5.93 21.95
C GLN A 126 -11.13 -5.26 22.43
N GLN A 127 -12.09 -6.05 22.91
CA GLN A 127 -13.34 -5.52 23.47
C GLN A 127 -13.20 -5.08 24.96
N GLN A 128 -12.23 -5.61 25.71
CA GLN A 128 -12.00 -5.18 27.10
C GLN A 128 -11.25 -3.84 27.23
N GLN A 129 -10.47 -3.40 26.23
CA GLN A 129 -9.80 -2.09 26.32
C GLN A 129 -10.75 -0.91 26.14
N HIS A 130 -11.79 -1.03 25.30
CA HIS A 130 -12.74 0.08 25.10
C HIS A 130 -13.66 0.33 26.30
N GLN A 131 -13.87 -0.65 27.18
CA GLN A 131 -14.66 -0.45 28.40
C GLN A 131 -13.86 0.25 29.51
N ASN A 132 -12.54 0.10 29.56
CA ASN A 132 -11.71 0.69 30.61
C ASN A 132 -11.50 2.21 30.42
N VAL A 133 -11.49 2.70 29.18
CA VAL A 133 -11.34 4.14 28.88
C VAL A 133 -12.56 4.94 29.36
N ASN A 134 -13.78 4.39 29.26
CA ASN A 134 -14.99 5.08 29.69
C ASN A 134 -15.15 5.20 31.22
N VAL A 135 -14.49 4.35 32.01
CA VAL A 135 -14.55 4.41 33.47
C VAL A 135 -13.60 5.48 34.03
N ILE A 136 -12.46 5.70 33.38
CA ILE A 136 -11.46 6.68 33.85
C ILE A 136 -11.92 8.12 33.55
N THR A 137 -12.60 8.37 32.43
CA THR A 137 -13.07 9.73 32.09
C THR A 137 -14.22 10.23 32.97
N GLN A 138 -14.98 9.34 33.60
CA GLN A 138 -16.12 9.74 34.45
C GLN A 138 -15.73 10.07 35.90
N GLN A 139 -14.50 9.77 36.33
CA GLN A 139 -14.05 10.02 37.70
C GLN A 139 -13.31 11.36 37.87
N GLN A 140 -13.10 12.13 36.78
CA GLN A 140 -12.43 13.44 36.81
C GLN A 140 -13.42 14.62 36.72
N GLN A 141 -14.73 14.35 36.87
CA GLN A 141 -15.79 15.37 36.77
C GLN A 141 -16.59 15.54 38.06
N GLN A 142 -16.08 15.03 39.19
CA GLN A 142 -16.53 15.36 40.54
C GLN A 142 -15.40 16.03 41.32
#